data_AF-A0A4W5M6D2-F1
#
_entry.id   AF-A0A4W5M6D2-F1
#
_cell.length_a   1.000
_cell.length_b   1.000
_cell.length_c   1.000
_cell.angle_alpha   90.00
_cell.angle_beta   90.00
_cell.angle_gamma   90.00
#
_symmetry.space_group_name_H-M   'P 1'
#
loop_
_entity.id
_entity.type
_entity.pdbx_description
1 polymer ?
#
loop_
_entity_poly.entity_id
_entity_poly.type
_entity_poly.pdbx_seq_one_letter_code
_entity_poly.pdbx_strand_id
1 'polypeptide(L)'
;MAKTKELSKDVRDKIVDLHKAGMGYKTIAKQLGEKVTTVGAIIRKWKKHKRTVNLPRPGAPCKISPRGVAMIMRTVRNQPRTTREDLVNDLKAAGTIVTKKTIGNTLRREGLKSCSARKVPLLKKVHIHARLKFANEHLNDSEDIWVKVLWSDETKMELFGINSTRRVWRRRNAAYDPKNTIPTVKHGGGNIMLWGCFSAKGTGQLHRIKGTMDGAMYRQILGENLLPSARALKMGRGWVFQHDNDPKHTAKATKEWLKKKHIKVLEWPSQSPDLNPIENLWRELKVRVAKRQPRNLNDLEKICKEEWDKIPPEMCANLVANYKKRLTSVIANKG
;
A
#
# COMPACT_ATOMS: atom_id res chain seq x y z
N MET A 1 4.53 17.80 50.63
CA MET A 1 4.97 19.14 50.19
C MET A 1 4.54 19.38 48.75
N ALA A 2 3.72 20.40 48.50
CA ALA A 2 3.30 20.76 47.15
C ALA A 2 4.51 21.21 46.30
N LYS A 3 4.61 20.74 45.05
CA LYS A 3 5.70 21.09 44.14
C LYS A 3 5.55 22.55 43.72
N THR A 4 6.56 23.38 43.99
CA THR A 4 6.61 24.78 43.55
C THR A 4 6.80 24.85 42.03
N LYS A 5 6.14 25.80 41.38
CA LYS A 5 6.21 26.06 39.94
C LYS A 5 7.65 26.41 39.53
N GLU A 6 8.16 25.80 38.46
CA GLU A 6 9.51 26.09 37.95
C GLU A 6 9.58 27.50 37.35
N LEU A 7 10.73 28.16 37.51
CA LEU A 7 11.01 29.46 36.90
C LEU A 7 11.09 29.38 35.37
N SER A 8 10.55 30.39 34.69
CA SER A 8 10.66 30.50 33.23
C SER A 8 12.13 30.61 32.81
N LYS A 9 12.40 30.37 31.52
CA LYS A 9 13.75 30.51 30.96
C LYS A 9 14.24 31.96 31.06
N ASP A 10 13.37 32.91 30.74
CA ASP A 10 13.71 34.34 30.72
C ASP A 10 14.12 34.87 32.10
N VAL A 11 13.47 34.41 33.17
CA VAL A 11 13.85 34.78 34.54
C VAL A 11 15.20 34.18 34.91
N ARG A 12 15.51 32.95 34.45
CA ARG A 12 16.82 32.32 34.66
C ARG A 12 17.94 33.02 33.88
N ASP A 13 17.66 33.47 32.65
CA ASP A 13 18.59 34.22 31.82
C ASP A 13 18.90 35.58 32.48
N LYS A 14 17.88 36.32 32.92
CA LYS A 14 18.05 37.58 33.68
C LYS A 14 18.88 37.40 34.95
N ILE A 15 18.68 36.32 35.72
CA ILE A 15 19.50 36.03 36.90
C ILE A 15 20.99 35.87 36.53
N VAL A 16 21.28 35.20 35.42
CA VAL A 16 22.66 35.00 34.95
C VAL A 16 23.28 36.30 34.47
N ASP A 17 22.52 37.14 33.75
CA ASP A 17 23.02 38.40 33.23
C ASP A 17 23.31 39.42 34.34
N LEU A 18 22.43 39.53 35.34
CA LEU A 18 22.67 40.37 36.52
C LEU A 18 23.87 39.87 37.34
N HIS A 19 24.10 38.56 37.38
CA HIS A 19 25.29 38.01 38.02
C HIS A 19 26.58 38.32 37.23
N LYS A 20 26.55 38.26 35.90
CA LYS A 20 27.68 38.68 35.04
C LYS A 20 27.98 40.17 35.18
N ALA A 21 26.95 41.00 35.40
CA ALA A 21 27.08 42.42 35.71
C ALA A 21 27.62 42.72 37.12
N GLY A 22 28.02 41.70 37.89
CA GLY A 22 28.67 41.86 39.20
C GLY A 22 27.72 41.98 40.38
N MET A 23 26.40 41.81 40.21
CA MET A 23 25.45 41.93 41.32
C MET A 23 25.54 40.74 42.29
N GLY A 24 25.45 41.05 43.58
CA GLY A 24 25.38 40.06 44.66
C GLY A 24 24.05 39.30 44.71
N TYR A 25 24.05 38.08 45.24
CA TYR A 25 22.89 37.19 45.20
C TYR A 25 21.65 37.74 45.92
N LYS A 26 21.83 38.47 47.03
CA LYS A 26 20.74 39.12 47.78
C LYS A 26 20.09 40.25 46.97
N THR A 27 20.88 41.00 46.20
CA THR A 27 20.42 42.10 45.35
C THR A 27 19.60 41.57 44.18
N ILE A 28 20.11 40.54 43.51
CA ILE A 28 19.40 39.85 42.41
C ILE A 28 18.07 39.26 42.89
N ALA A 29 18.08 38.60 44.05
CA ALA A 29 16.89 38.02 44.66
C ALA A 29 15.81 39.08 44.96
N LYS A 30 16.20 40.22 45.56
CA LYS A 30 15.29 41.33 45.85
C LYS A 30 14.73 41.97 44.58
N GLN A 31 15.56 42.17 43.55
CA GLN A 31 15.17 42.80 42.30
C GLN A 31 14.17 41.95 41.49
N LEU A 32 14.33 40.62 41.52
CA LEU A 32 13.50 39.71 40.74
C LEU A 32 12.35 39.07 41.55
N GLY A 33 12.25 39.38 42.85
CA GLY A 33 11.24 38.77 43.73
C GLY A 33 11.46 37.28 44.01
N GLU A 34 12.68 36.79 43.80
CA GLU A 34 13.02 35.37 43.90
C GLU A 34 13.75 35.04 45.20
N LYS A 35 13.67 33.78 45.65
CA LYS A 35 14.43 33.34 46.83
C LYS A 35 15.94 33.34 46.54
N VAL A 36 16.74 33.84 47.49
CA VAL A 36 18.21 33.85 47.40
C VAL A 36 18.79 32.46 47.12
N THR A 37 18.18 31.41 47.70
CA THR A 37 18.54 30.01 47.47
C THR A 37 18.34 29.57 46.02
N THR A 38 17.26 30.04 45.38
CA THR A 38 16.94 29.77 43.97
C THR A 38 17.92 30.47 43.04
N VAL A 39 18.20 31.75 43.29
CA VAL A 39 19.23 32.54 42.58
C VAL A 39 20.59 31.83 42.66
N GLY A 40 21.00 31.43 43.87
CA GLY A 40 22.25 30.70 44.08
C GLY A 40 22.29 29.32 43.41
N ALA A 41 21.17 28.60 43.35
CA ALA A 41 21.09 27.31 42.64
C ALA A 41 21.23 27.47 41.12
N ILE A 42 20.58 28.49 40.54
CA ILE A 42 20.66 28.81 39.11
C ILE A 42 22.07 29.22 38.72
N ILE A 43 22.70 30.11 39.49
CA ILE A 43 24.08 30.57 39.23
C ILE A 43 25.08 29.41 39.34
N ARG A 44 24.97 28.55 40.37
CA ARG A 44 25.84 27.35 40.49
C ARG A 44 25.67 26.41 39.29
N LYS A 45 24.43 26.16 38.87
CA LYS A 45 24.14 25.34 37.69
C LYS A 45 24.71 25.94 36.41
N TRP A 46 24.57 27.26 36.22
CA TRP A 46 25.14 27.98 35.09
C TRP A 46 26.66 27.96 35.11
N LYS A 47 27.32 28.17 36.26
CA LYS A 47 28.79 28.08 36.38
C LYS A 47 29.32 26.70 35.94
N LYS A 48 28.61 25.61 36.32
CA LYS A 48 28.98 24.22 35.99
C LYS A 48 28.69 23.81 34.54
N HIS A 49 27.50 24.13 34.03
CA HIS A 49 27.01 23.60 32.74
C HIS A 49 26.91 24.65 31.63
N LYS A 50 27.21 25.93 31.94
CA LYS A 50 27.13 27.09 31.03
C LYS A 50 25.78 27.22 30.32
N ARG A 51 24.70 26.73 30.93
CA ARG A 51 23.34 26.70 30.40
C ARG A 51 22.32 27.09 31.47
N THR A 52 21.31 27.87 31.08
CA THR A 52 20.17 28.27 31.91
C THR A 52 18.96 27.37 31.71
N VAL A 53 18.90 26.67 30.58
CA VAL A 53 17.84 25.71 30.25
C VAL A 53 17.97 24.46 31.14
N ASN A 54 16.83 23.95 31.60
CA ASN A 54 16.79 22.69 32.32
C ASN A 54 16.98 21.55 31.32
N LEU A 55 17.92 20.65 31.58
CA LEU A 55 18.01 19.41 30.80
C LEU A 55 16.71 18.62 30.97
N PRO A 56 16.27 17.90 29.93
CA PRO A 56 15.22 16.90 30.08
C PRO A 56 15.56 16.02 31.26
N ARG A 57 14.60 15.85 32.18
CA ARG A 57 14.80 14.91 33.29
C ARG A 57 15.03 13.52 32.69
N PRO A 58 15.99 12.73 33.21
CA PRO A 58 16.12 11.35 32.83
C PRO A 58 14.75 10.68 32.98
N GLY A 59 14.23 10.13 31.89
CA GLY A 59 13.01 9.35 31.94
C GLY A 59 13.21 8.07 32.75
N ALA A 60 12.13 7.36 33.04
CA ALA A 60 12.24 6.03 33.60
C ALA A 60 13.11 5.15 32.67
N PRO A 61 14.04 4.35 33.22
CA PRO A 61 14.88 3.47 32.43
C PRO A 61 14.02 2.50 31.61
N CYS A 62 14.44 2.23 30.37
CA CYS A 62 13.75 1.26 29.52
C CYS A 62 13.83 -0.13 30.15
N LYS A 63 12.69 -0.82 30.26
CA LYS A 63 12.64 -2.21 30.78
C LYS A 63 13.40 -3.21 29.91
N ILE A 64 13.55 -2.92 28.62
CA ILE A 64 14.28 -3.78 27.68
C ILE A 64 15.67 -3.18 27.49
N SER A 65 16.70 -3.97 27.76
CA SER A 65 18.09 -3.59 27.55
C SER A 65 18.42 -3.45 26.06
N PRO A 66 19.50 -2.73 25.69
CA PRO A 66 19.96 -2.67 24.30
C PRO A 66 20.17 -4.06 23.67
N ARG A 67 20.68 -5.02 24.45
CA ARG A 67 20.83 -6.43 24.02
C ARG A 67 19.47 -7.09 23.74
N GLY A 68 18.47 -6.85 24.59
CA GLY A 68 17.11 -7.33 24.38
C GLY A 68 16.47 -6.74 23.12
N VAL A 69 16.71 -5.45 22.84
CA VAL A 69 16.26 -4.82 21.59
C VAL A 69 16.93 -5.46 20.38
N ALA A 70 18.25 -5.66 20.41
CA ALA A 70 18.97 -6.31 19.32
C ALA A 70 18.45 -7.75 19.05
N MET A 71 18.13 -8.49 20.11
CA MET A 71 17.53 -9.82 19.99
C MET A 71 16.17 -9.77 19.31
N ILE A 72 15.26 -8.87 19.74
CA ILE A 72 13.96 -8.65 19.08
C ILE A 72 14.15 -8.34 17.60
N MET A 73 15.05 -7.40 17.28
CA MET A 73 15.26 -6.96 15.90
C MET A 73 15.83 -8.08 15.02
N ARG A 74 16.69 -8.94 15.57
CA ARG A 74 17.19 -10.13 14.87
C ARG A 74 16.06 -11.14 14.61
N THR A 75 15.24 -11.46 15.61
CA THR A 75 14.11 -12.39 15.46
C THR A 75 13.14 -11.88 14.40
N VAL A 76 12.73 -10.62 14.48
CA VAL A 76 11.78 -10.02 13.52
C VAL A 76 12.37 -9.90 12.11
N ARG A 77 13.67 -9.66 11.97
CA ARG A 77 14.34 -9.63 10.65
C ARG A 77 14.32 -11.01 9.99
N ASN A 78 14.63 -12.06 10.75
CA ASN A 78 14.70 -13.43 10.24
C ASN A 78 13.31 -14.02 10.02
N GLN A 79 12.36 -13.71 10.91
CA GLN A 79 10.99 -14.19 10.88
C GLN A 79 10.01 -13.02 11.07
N PRO A 80 9.68 -12.26 10.01
CA PRO A 80 8.79 -11.09 10.11
C PRO A 80 7.36 -11.39 10.58
N ARG A 81 6.98 -12.68 10.63
CA ARG A 81 5.66 -13.15 11.08
C ARG A 81 5.60 -13.46 12.58
N THR A 82 6.72 -13.37 13.30
CA THR A 82 6.77 -13.59 14.75
C THR A 82 5.78 -12.67 15.46
N THR A 83 4.99 -13.23 16.36
CA THR A 83 3.97 -12.48 17.08
C THR A 83 4.60 -11.68 18.23
N ARG A 84 3.86 -10.70 18.74
CA ARG A 84 4.29 -9.99 19.96
C ARG A 84 4.37 -10.91 21.17
N GLU A 85 3.63 -12.02 21.17
CA GLU A 85 3.69 -12.97 22.28
C GLU A 85 4.95 -13.81 22.24
N ASP A 86 5.34 -14.27 21.05
CA ASP A 86 6.59 -15.01 20.87
C ASP A 86 7.78 -14.16 21.33
N LEU A 87 7.81 -12.86 20.98
CA LEU A 87 8.85 -11.93 21.45
C LEU A 87 8.83 -11.69 22.98
N VAL A 88 7.65 -11.76 23.62
CA VAL A 88 7.55 -11.71 25.07
C VAL A 88 8.15 -12.98 25.68
N ASN A 89 7.85 -14.14 25.10
CA ASN A 89 8.36 -15.43 25.55
C ASN A 89 9.89 -15.52 25.38
N ASP A 90 10.43 -15.07 24.25
CA ASP A 90 11.87 -15.00 23.99
C ASP A 90 12.59 -14.15 25.03
N LEU A 91 12.05 -12.97 25.36
CA LEU A 91 12.62 -12.11 26.39
C LEU A 91 12.46 -12.69 27.79
N LYS A 92 11.34 -13.35 28.07
CA LYS A 92 11.10 -14.03 29.35
C LYS A 92 12.11 -15.15 29.55
N ALA A 93 12.40 -15.94 28.51
CA ALA A 93 13.46 -16.96 28.53
C ALA A 93 14.84 -16.36 28.77
N ALA A 94 15.09 -15.15 28.24
CA ALA A 94 16.31 -14.37 28.51
C ALA A 94 16.29 -13.62 29.86
N GLY A 95 15.33 -13.90 30.76
CA GLY A 95 15.25 -13.32 32.09
C GLY A 95 14.59 -11.93 32.18
N THR A 96 14.00 -11.43 31.09
CA THR A 96 13.36 -10.11 31.04
C THR A 96 11.84 -10.23 30.89
N ILE A 97 11.09 -9.88 31.94
CA ILE A 97 9.62 -9.94 31.92
C ILE A 97 9.04 -8.63 31.37
N VAL A 98 8.37 -8.71 30.22
CA VAL A 98 7.72 -7.57 29.57
C VAL A 98 6.31 -7.91 29.08
N THR A 99 5.54 -6.87 28.78
CA THR A 99 4.19 -7.02 28.20
C THR A 99 4.22 -6.84 26.68
N LYS A 100 3.20 -7.35 25.98
CA LYS A 100 2.97 -7.12 24.54
C LYS A 100 3.01 -5.63 24.17
N LYS A 101 2.54 -4.75 25.05
CA LYS A 101 2.54 -3.29 24.85
C LYS A 101 3.97 -2.73 24.83
N THR A 102 4.84 -3.19 25.72
CA THR A 102 6.26 -2.79 25.76
C THR A 102 6.99 -3.24 24.49
N ILE A 103 6.75 -4.46 24.01
CA ILE A 103 7.25 -4.93 22.71
C ILE A 103 6.76 -4.03 21.57
N GLY A 104 5.45 -3.76 21.51
CA GLY A 104 4.87 -2.91 20.47
C GLY A 104 5.39 -1.47 20.47
N ASN A 105 5.74 -0.91 21.62
CA ASN A 105 6.39 0.40 21.72
C ASN A 105 7.84 0.35 21.22
N THR A 106 8.56 -0.72 21.58
CA THR A 106 9.95 -0.92 21.17
C THR A 106 10.06 -1.06 19.65
N LEU A 107 9.25 -1.95 19.06
CA LEU A 107 9.21 -2.13 17.59
C LEU A 107 8.90 -0.82 16.85
N ARG A 108 7.95 -0.01 17.36
CA ARG A 108 7.63 1.29 16.75
C ARG A 108 8.76 2.30 16.85
N ARG A 109 9.49 2.32 17.98
CA ARG A 109 10.67 3.17 18.15
C ARG A 109 11.79 2.80 17.19
N GLU A 110 11.93 1.51 16.88
CA GLU A 110 12.84 0.98 15.86
C GLU A 110 12.28 1.08 14.42
N GLY A 111 11.18 1.81 14.21
CA GLY A 111 10.60 2.08 12.88
C GLY A 111 9.74 0.95 12.30
N LEU A 112 9.50 -0.13 13.03
CA LEU A 112 8.66 -1.23 12.58
C LEU A 112 7.17 -1.00 12.89
N LYS A 113 6.34 -1.25 11.89
CA LYS A 113 4.87 -1.17 11.98
C LYS A 113 4.22 -2.51 11.66
N SER A 114 3.18 -2.83 12.41
CA SER A 114 2.33 -3.99 12.15
C SER A 114 1.54 -3.74 10.87
N CYS A 115 1.70 -4.59 9.86
CA CYS A 115 0.97 -4.51 8.60
C CYS A 115 0.40 -5.87 8.24
N SER A 116 -0.71 -5.90 7.50
CA SER A 116 -1.21 -7.13 6.88
C SER A 116 -0.22 -7.58 5.79
N ALA A 117 0.15 -8.85 5.79
CA ALA A 117 0.96 -9.42 4.72
C ALA A 117 0.20 -9.33 3.39
N ARG A 118 0.91 -8.96 2.31
CA ARG A 118 0.33 -8.96 0.96
C ARG A 118 0.18 -10.42 0.50
N LYS A 119 -0.98 -10.75 -0.05
CA LYS A 119 -1.19 -12.02 -0.75
C LYS A 119 -0.56 -11.89 -2.14
N VAL A 120 0.34 -12.79 -2.48
CA VAL A 120 1.01 -12.84 -3.80
C VAL A 120 0.94 -14.29 -4.32
N PRO A 121 0.84 -14.50 -5.64
CA PRO A 121 0.90 -15.85 -6.20
C PRO A 121 2.25 -16.51 -5.86
N LEU A 122 2.21 -17.82 -5.65
CA LEU A 122 3.42 -18.58 -5.36
C LEU A 122 4.20 -18.84 -6.66
N LEU A 123 5.26 -18.06 -6.88
CA LEU A 123 6.10 -18.19 -8.07
C LEU A 123 7.08 -19.36 -7.95
N LYS A 124 7.05 -20.26 -8.93
CA LYS A 124 8.10 -21.27 -9.14
C LYS A 124 9.35 -20.62 -9.75
N LYS A 125 10.52 -21.26 -9.60
CA LYS A 125 11.80 -20.79 -10.20
C LYS A 125 11.69 -20.50 -11.71
N VAL A 126 10.93 -21.33 -12.44
CA VAL A 126 10.68 -21.14 -13.88
C VAL A 126 9.93 -19.83 -14.16
N HIS A 127 8.94 -19.47 -13.34
CA HIS A 127 8.19 -18.22 -13.48
C HIS A 127 9.08 -17.00 -13.20
N ILE A 128 9.90 -17.08 -12.15
CA ILE A 128 10.88 -16.05 -11.80
C ILE A 128 11.85 -15.82 -12.97
N HIS A 129 12.40 -16.88 -13.56
CA HIS A 129 13.32 -16.76 -14.69
C HIS A 129 12.64 -16.15 -15.92
N ALA A 130 11.42 -16.60 -16.27
CA ALA A 130 10.67 -16.04 -17.39
C ALA A 130 10.34 -14.55 -17.19
N ARG A 131 9.97 -14.14 -15.97
CA ARG A 131 9.72 -12.74 -15.60
C ARG A 131 10.97 -11.89 -15.73
N LEU A 132 12.11 -12.37 -15.24
CA LEU A 132 13.39 -11.70 -15.39
C LEU A 132 13.80 -11.58 -16.86
N LYS A 133 13.65 -12.65 -17.64
CA LYS A 133 13.94 -12.63 -19.08
C LYS A 133 13.12 -11.54 -19.77
N PHE A 134 11.80 -11.57 -19.59
CA PHE A 134 10.89 -10.56 -20.15
C PHE A 134 11.27 -9.14 -19.74
N ALA A 135 11.53 -8.92 -18.43
CA ALA A 135 11.87 -7.59 -17.93
C ALA A 135 13.20 -7.07 -18.45
N ASN A 136 14.21 -7.93 -18.63
CA ASN A 136 15.50 -7.53 -19.18
C ASN A 136 15.42 -7.24 -20.68
N GLU A 137 14.72 -8.08 -21.45
CA GLU A 137 14.55 -7.90 -22.90
C GLU A 137 13.85 -6.59 -23.24
N HIS A 138 12.85 -6.20 -22.44
CA HIS A 138 12.03 -5.02 -22.72
C HIS A 138 12.40 -3.79 -21.87
N LEU A 139 13.50 -3.81 -21.11
CA LEU A 139 13.89 -2.68 -20.25
C LEU A 139 14.30 -1.44 -21.06
N ASN A 140 14.95 -1.69 -22.20
CA ASN A 140 15.50 -0.67 -23.08
C ASN A 140 14.55 -0.30 -24.22
N ASP A 141 13.36 -0.90 -24.25
CA ASP A 141 12.33 -0.56 -25.22
C ASP A 141 11.88 0.90 -25.06
N SER A 142 11.65 1.55 -26.20
CA SER A 142 11.05 2.90 -26.22
C SER A 142 9.64 2.86 -25.64
N GLU A 143 9.24 3.95 -24.97
CA GLU A 143 7.88 4.13 -24.46
C GLU A 143 6.82 4.00 -25.57
N ASP A 144 7.17 4.34 -26.81
CA ASP A 144 6.30 4.22 -27.99
C ASP A 144 5.85 2.79 -28.28
N ILE A 145 6.62 1.78 -27.86
CA ILE A 145 6.24 0.38 -28.02
C ILE A 145 5.04 0.08 -27.13
N TRP A 146 5.08 0.52 -25.87
CA TRP A 146 4.01 0.28 -24.90
C TRP A 146 2.72 1.03 -25.22
N VAL A 147 2.82 2.20 -25.85
CA VAL A 147 1.66 2.95 -26.36
C VAL A 147 0.91 2.17 -27.46
N LYS A 148 1.60 1.29 -28.19
CA LYS A 148 1.03 0.42 -29.23
C LYS A 148 0.48 -0.90 -28.70
N VAL A 149 0.59 -1.17 -27.40
CA VAL A 149 0.05 -2.39 -26.79
C VAL A 149 -1.42 -2.19 -26.42
N LEU A 150 -2.25 -3.15 -26.82
CA LEU A 150 -3.63 -3.30 -26.37
C LEU A 150 -3.66 -4.39 -25.29
N TRP A 151 -3.76 -3.94 -24.04
CA TRP A 151 -3.78 -4.79 -22.84
C TRP A 151 -5.16 -5.37 -22.66
N SER A 152 -5.27 -6.65 -22.30
CA SER A 152 -6.54 -7.28 -22.00
C SER A 152 -6.44 -8.23 -20.82
N ASP A 153 -7.57 -8.48 -20.19
CA ASP A 153 -7.71 -9.42 -19.09
C ASP A 153 -9.18 -9.69 -18.76
N GLU A 154 -9.43 -10.70 -17.94
CA GLU A 154 -10.73 -10.97 -17.34
C GLU A 154 -10.74 -10.66 -15.84
N THR A 155 -11.81 -10.03 -15.35
CA THR A 155 -11.99 -9.83 -13.92
C THR A 155 -13.35 -10.29 -13.43
N LYS A 156 -13.35 -10.85 -12.22
CA LYS A 156 -14.56 -11.14 -11.45
C LYS A 156 -14.99 -9.87 -10.71
N MET A 157 -16.23 -9.45 -10.94
CA MET A 157 -16.89 -8.38 -10.20
C MET A 157 -17.96 -8.98 -9.28
N GLU A 158 -17.79 -8.79 -7.98
CA GLU A 158 -18.70 -9.34 -6.97
C GLU A 158 -19.73 -8.29 -6.54
N LEU A 159 -21.00 -8.67 -6.43
CA LEU A 159 -22.07 -7.76 -6.04
C LEU A 159 -21.83 -7.14 -4.65
N PHE A 160 -21.26 -7.92 -3.73
CA PHE A 160 -20.98 -7.51 -2.34
C PHE A 160 -19.48 -7.56 -1.96
N GLY A 161 -18.56 -7.59 -2.94
CA GLY A 161 -17.16 -7.99 -2.72
C GLY A 161 -16.27 -7.01 -1.94
N ILE A 162 -16.56 -5.70 -1.91
CA ILE A 162 -15.72 -4.72 -1.20
C ILE A 162 -16.10 -4.62 0.30
N ASN A 163 -17.02 -5.45 0.78
CA ASN A 163 -17.55 -5.37 2.15
C ASN A 163 -16.57 -5.76 3.27
N SER A 164 -15.39 -6.32 2.97
CA SER A 164 -14.52 -6.90 4.01
C SER A 164 -13.85 -5.91 4.97
N THR A 165 -13.89 -4.59 4.70
CA THR A 165 -13.19 -3.60 5.53
C THR A 165 -13.90 -2.25 5.72
N ARG A 166 -15.23 -2.20 5.58
CA ARG A 166 -15.97 -0.98 5.94
C ARG A 166 -15.96 -0.79 7.46
N ARG A 167 -15.32 0.29 7.92
CA ARG A 167 -15.31 0.68 9.33
C ARG A 167 -16.58 1.45 9.65
N VAL A 168 -17.25 1.07 10.72
CA VAL A 168 -18.43 1.76 11.25
C VAL A 168 -18.06 2.40 12.58
N TRP A 169 -18.44 3.67 12.77
CA TRP A 169 -18.39 4.33 14.07
C TRP A 169 -19.69 4.02 14.82
N ARG A 170 -19.61 3.32 15.95
CA ARG A 170 -20.80 2.95 16.74
C ARG A 170 -20.57 3.13 18.24
N ARG A 171 -21.64 3.42 18.98
CA ARG A 171 -21.62 3.43 20.45
C ARG A 171 -21.47 1.99 20.99
N ARG A 172 -21.04 1.87 22.25
CA ARG A 172 -21.00 0.59 22.97
C ARG A 172 -22.40 -0.06 22.90
N ASN A 173 -22.44 -1.37 22.62
CA ASN A 173 -23.67 -2.19 22.47
C ASN A 173 -24.53 -1.95 21.21
N ALA A 174 -24.21 -1.00 20.33
CA ALA A 174 -24.96 -0.79 19.08
C ALA A 174 -24.50 -1.73 17.94
N ALA A 175 -24.03 -2.94 18.29
CA ALA A 175 -23.28 -3.78 17.37
C ALA A 175 -24.12 -4.39 16.25
N TYR A 176 -25.39 -4.67 16.55
CA TYR A 176 -26.34 -5.35 15.66
C TYR A 176 -27.41 -4.41 15.10
N ASP A 177 -27.28 -3.09 15.32
CA ASP A 177 -28.15 -2.10 14.69
C ASP A 177 -28.04 -2.25 13.15
N PRO A 178 -29.15 -2.30 12.40
CA PRO A 178 -29.14 -2.33 10.93
C PRO A 178 -28.27 -1.24 10.28
N LYS A 179 -28.17 -0.05 10.91
CA LYS A 179 -27.31 1.06 10.46
C LYS A 179 -25.82 0.80 10.69
N ASN A 180 -25.49 -0.10 11.62
CA ASN A 180 -24.14 -0.48 12.00
C ASN A 180 -23.71 -1.85 11.49
N THR A 181 -24.58 -2.52 10.73
CA THR A 181 -24.34 -3.82 10.13
C THR A 181 -24.34 -3.69 8.61
N ILE A 182 -23.63 -4.61 7.97
CA ILE A 182 -23.60 -4.69 6.51
C ILE A 182 -24.37 -5.97 6.17
N PRO A 183 -25.43 -5.88 5.35
CA PRO A 183 -26.14 -7.07 4.91
C PRO A 183 -25.17 -8.06 4.27
N THR A 184 -25.20 -9.29 4.78
CA THR A 184 -24.44 -10.42 4.24
C THR A 184 -25.43 -11.48 3.77
N VAL A 185 -25.13 -12.09 2.63
CA VAL A 185 -25.97 -13.15 2.04
C VAL A 185 -25.23 -14.48 2.13
N LYS A 186 -25.93 -15.55 2.54
CA LYS A 186 -25.36 -16.89 2.75
C LYS A 186 -24.60 -17.43 1.52
N HIS A 187 -24.98 -17.01 0.31
CA HIS A 187 -24.35 -17.42 -0.97
C HIS A 187 -23.87 -16.24 -1.82
N GLY A 188 -23.22 -15.25 -1.21
CA GLY A 188 -22.28 -14.36 -1.92
C GLY A 188 -22.85 -13.52 -3.07
N GLY A 189 -24.16 -13.18 -3.08
CA GLY A 189 -24.79 -12.16 -3.93
C GLY A 189 -24.71 -12.34 -5.45
N GLY A 190 -24.01 -13.37 -5.91
CA GLY A 190 -23.59 -13.52 -7.29
C GLY A 190 -22.38 -12.64 -7.66
N ASN A 191 -21.84 -12.96 -8.82
CA ASN A 191 -20.77 -12.21 -9.46
C ASN A 191 -21.02 -12.19 -10.96
N ILE A 192 -20.36 -11.26 -11.64
CA ILE A 192 -20.24 -11.26 -13.10
C ILE A 192 -18.76 -11.38 -13.48
N MET A 193 -18.50 -12.09 -14.55
CA MET A 193 -17.20 -12.13 -15.20
C MET A 193 -17.19 -11.11 -16.33
N LEU A 194 -16.18 -10.25 -16.36
CA LEU A 194 -16.01 -9.21 -17.37
C LEU A 194 -14.69 -9.44 -18.10
N TRP A 195 -14.73 -9.36 -19.42
CA TRP A 195 -13.55 -9.18 -20.26
C TRP A 195 -13.43 -7.71 -20.62
N GLY A 196 -12.23 -7.15 -20.60
CA GLY A 196 -12.00 -5.81 -21.10
C GLY A 196 -10.61 -5.63 -21.66
N CYS A 197 -10.43 -4.55 -22.40
CA CYS A 197 -9.13 -4.15 -22.92
C CYS A 197 -8.93 -2.64 -22.84
N PHE A 198 -7.68 -2.20 -22.82
CA PHE A 198 -7.35 -0.77 -22.85
C PHE A 198 -5.97 -0.53 -23.48
N SER A 199 -5.72 0.69 -23.92
CA SER A 199 -4.41 1.15 -24.40
C SER A 199 -4.04 2.46 -23.72
N ALA A 200 -2.87 3.01 -24.01
CA ALA A 200 -2.51 4.37 -23.57
C ALA A 200 -3.53 5.44 -24.01
N LYS A 201 -4.31 5.19 -25.08
CA LYS A 201 -5.31 6.13 -25.62
C LYS A 201 -6.66 6.09 -24.89
N GLY A 202 -6.86 5.15 -23.97
CA GLY A 202 -8.12 5.00 -23.25
C GLY A 202 -8.61 3.56 -23.16
N THR A 203 -9.81 3.42 -22.61
CA THR A 203 -10.52 2.15 -22.46
C THR A 203 -11.08 1.66 -23.79
N GLY A 204 -10.91 0.36 -24.05
CA GLY A 204 -11.62 -0.36 -25.11
C GLY A 204 -12.98 -0.85 -24.62
N GLN A 205 -13.56 -1.84 -25.29
CA GLN A 205 -14.85 -2.39 -24.90
C GLN A 205 -14.76 -3.24 -23.63
N LEU A 206 -15.85 -3.22 -22.86
CA LEU A 206 -16.08 -4.06 -21.69
C LEU A 206 -17.24 -5.03 -21.97
N HIS A 207 -16.95 -6.32 -21.91
CA HIS A 207 -17.89 -7.38 -22.27
C HIS A 207 -18.20 -8.29 -21.09
N ARG A 208 -19.48 -8.58 -20.85
CA ARG A 208 -19.90 -9.56 -19.84
C ARG A 208 -19.85 -10.97 -20.39
N ILE A 209 -19.07 -11.82 -19.75
CA ILE A 209 -18.96 -13.23 -20.05
C ILE A 209 -20.12 -13.96 -19.37
N LYS A 210 -20.88 -14.75 -20.14
CA LYS A 210 -22.00 -15.56 -19.63
C LYS A 210 -21.53 -17.01 -19.48
N GLY A 211 -21.55 -17.52 -18.25
CA GLY A 211 -21.11 -18.88 -17.94
C GLY A 211 -19.58 -19.04 -17.84
N THR A 212 -19.11 -20.28 -17.92
CA THR A 212 -17.69 -20.60 -17.93
C THR A 212 -17.14 -20.38 -19.33
N MET A 213 -16.12 -19.53 -19.47
CA MET A 213 -15.50 -19.24 -20.75
C MET A 213 -14.66 -20.44 -21.24
N ASP A 214 -14.99 -20.94 -22.43
CA ASP A 214 -14.14 -21.88 -23.16
C ASP A 214 -13.32 -21.16 -24.26
N GLY A 215 -12.48 -21.92 -24.97
CA GLY A 215 -11.67 -21.35 -26.04
C GLY A 215 -12.47 -20.84 -27.24
N ALA A 216 -13.67 -21.38 -27.52
CA ALA A 216 -14.51 -20.93 -28.63
C ALA A 216 -15.17 -19.59 -28.31
N MET A 217 -15.78 -19.49 -27.12
CA MET A 217 -16.32 -18.25 -26.57
C MET A 217 -15.23 -17.17 -26.49
N TYR A 218 -14.01 -17.53 -26.08
CA TYR A 218 -12.89 -16.58 -26.06
C TYR A 218 -12.60 -16.00 -27.45
N ARG A 219 -12.48 -16.83 -28.49
CA ARG A 219 -12.26 -16.36 -29.87
C ARG A 219 -13.41 -15.49 -30.37
N GLN A 220 -14.65 -15.81 -30.00
CA GLN A 220 -15.81 -14.99 -30.30
C GLN A 220 -15.71 -13.61 -29.63
N ILE A 221 -15.40 -13.57 -28.33
CA ILE A 221 -15.19 -12.32 -27.58
C ILE A 221 -14.09 -11.47 -28.24
N LEU A 222 -12.97 -12.07 -28.65
CA LEU A 222 -11.92 -11.35 -29.35
C LEU A 222 -12.42 -10.80 -30.71
N GLY A 223 -13.16 -11.59 -31.48
CA GLY A 223 -13.71 -11.15 -32.76
C GLY A 223 -14.67 -9.96 -32.62
N GLU A 224 -15.57 -10.03 -31.65
CA GLU A 224 -16.63 -9.06 -31.42
C GLU A 224 -16.15 -7.81 -30.68
N ASN A 225 -15.13 -7.91 -29.82
CA ASN A 225 -14.76 -6.83 -28.91
C ASN A 225 -13.33 -6.31 -29.12
N LEU A 226 -12.34 -7.17 -29.40
CA LEU A 226 -10.94 -6.73 -29.54
C LEU A 226 -10.72 -5.84 -30.76
N LEU A 227 -11.14 -6.30 -31.94
CA LEU A 227 -10.93 -5.58 -33.19
C LEU A 227 -11.73 -4.26 -33.25
N PRO A 228 -12.99 -4.20 -32.79
CA PRO A 228 -13.68 -2.92 -32.65
C PRO A 228 -13.02 -1.97 -31.65
N SER A 229 -12.49 -2.48 -30.52
CA SER A 229 -11.76 -1.66 -29.56
C SER A 229 -10.50 -1.03 -30.15
N ALA A 230 -9.70 -1.81 -30.88
CA ALA A 230 -8.51 -1.30 -31.55
C ALA A 230 -8.85 -0.20 -32.57
N ARG A 231 -9.97 -0.34 -33.30
CA ARG A 231 -10.47 0.68 -34.23
C ARG A 231 -10.97 1.92 -33.53
N ALA A 232 -11.79 1.79 -32.48
CA ALA A 232 -12.32 2.91 -31.71
C ALA A 232 -11.21 3.74 -31.05
N LEU A 233 -10.17 3.07 -30.53
CA LEU A 233 -8.99 3.70 -29.96
C LEU A 233 -8.03 4.27 -31.02
N LYS A 234 -8.33 4.12 -32.32
CA LYS A 234 -7.49 4.55 -33.44
C LYS A 234 -6.06 4.01 -33.29
N MET A 235 -5.91 2.73 -32.97
CA MET A 235 -4.61 2.08 -32.84
C MET A 235 -3.88 2.12 -34.19
N GLY A 236 -2.63 2.60 -34.18
CA GLY A 236 -1.82 2.74 -35.38
C GLY A 236 -1.42 1.38 -35.97
N ARG A 237 -0.75 1.40 -37.13
CA ARG A 237 -0.20 0.18 -37.73
C ARG A 237 0.83 -0.47 -36.78
N GLY A 238 0.80 -1.80 -36.72
CA GLY A 238 1.74 -2.59 -35.91
C GLY A 238 1.45 -2.60 -34.42
N TRP A 239 0.21 -2.33 -34.00
CA TRP A 239 -0.21 -2.57 -32.61
C TRP A 239 -0.07 -4.05 -32.23
N VAL A 240 0.14 -4.29 -30.94
CA VAL A 240 0.38 -5.62 -30.38
C VAL A 240 -0.69 -5.92 -29.33
N PHE A 241 -1.21 -7.14 -29.35
CA PHE A 241 -2.18 -7.64 -28.40
C PHE A 241 -1.48 -8.29 -27.22
N GLN A 242 -1.89 -7.94 -26.00
CA GLN A 242 -1.46 -8.64 -24.80
C GLN A 242 -2.65 -9.40 -24.18
N HIS A 243 -2.41 -10.68 -23.89
CA HIS A 243 -3.23 -11.53 -23.03
C HIS A 243 -2.32 -12.43 -22.18
N ASP A 244 -2.87 -13.08 -21.15
CA ASP A 244 -2.10 -14.00 -20.33
C ASP A 244 -1.94 -15.40 -20.98
N ASN A 245 -1.21 -16.28 -20.30
CA ASN A 245 -0.93 -17.63 -20.78
C ASN A 245 -1.95 -18.68 -20.29
N ASP A 246 -3.21 -18.30 -20.06
CA ASP A 246 -4.25 -19.28 -19.75
C ASP A 246 -4.29 -20.37 -20.85
N PRO A 247 -4.52 -21.66 -20.49
CA PRO A 247 -4.68 -22.73 -21.48
C PRO A 247 -5.62 -22.39 -22.65
N LYS A 248 -6.72 -21.66 -22.40
CA LYS A 248 -7.67 -21.25 -23.46
C LYS A 248 -7.06 -20.24 -24.44
N HIS A 249 -6.13 -19.42 -23.98
CA HIS A 249 -5.42 -18.41 -24.77
C HIS A 249 -4.30 -19.03 -25.61
N THR A 250 -3.61 -20.01 -25.04
CA THR A 250 -2.44 -20.66 -25.66
C THR A 250 -2.79 -21.89 -26.51
N ALA A 251 -4.07 -22.31 -26.50
CA ALA A 251 -4.59 -23.38 -27.33
C ALA A 251 -4.29 -23.16 -28.82
N LYS A 252 -4.03 -24.25 -29.55
CA LYS A 252 -3.69 -24.24 -30.99
C LYS A 252 -4.72 -23.46 -31.81
N ALA A 253 -6.01 -23.74 -31.61
CA ALA A 253 -7.10 -23.06 -32.32
C ALA A 253 -7.13 -21.54 -32.08
N THR A 254 -6.79 -21.08 -30.87
CA THR A 254 -6.73 -19.64 -30.54
C THR A 254 -5.52 -18.98 -31.22
N LYS A 255 -4.35 -19.63 -31.19
CA LYS A 255 -3.14 -19.15 -31.89
C LYS A 255 -3.36 -19.07 -33.41
N GLU A 256 -3.99 -20.08 -34.01
CA GLU A 256 -4.33 -20.10 -35.44
C GLU A 256 -5.32 -18.98 -35.80
N TRP A 257 -6.32 -18.74 -34.96
CA TRP A 257 -7.27 -17.65 -35.15
C TRP A 257 -6.59 -16.28 -35.11
N LEU A 258 -5.70 -16.04 -34.13
CA LEU A 258 -4.93 -14.79 -34.02
C LEU A 258 -4.04 -14.57 -35.24
N LYS A 259 -3.37 -15.64 -35.71
CA LYS A 259 -2.56 -15.62 -36.95
C LYS A 259 -3.41 -15.31 -38.18
N LYS A 260 -4.58 -15.94 -38.33
CA LYS A 260 -5.53 -15.69 -39.43
C LYS A 260 -6.06 -14.26 -39.44
N LYS A 261 -6.18 -13.63 -38.27
CA LYS A 261 -6.59 -12.22 -38.12
C LYS A 261 -5.42 -11.24 -38.19
N HIS A 262 -4.19 -11.70 -38.44
CA HIS A 262 -2.96 -10.90 -38.49
C HIS A 262 -2.71 -10.09 -37.20
N ILE A 263 -3.10 -10.64 -36.05
CA ILE A 263 -2.90 -10.00 -34.74
C ILE A 263 -1.54 -10.43 -34.18
N LYS A 264 -0.65 -9.46 -33.94
CA LYS A 264 0.62 -9.71 -33.25
C LYS A 264 0.34 -9.85 -31.75
N VAL A 265 0.93 -10.86 -31.12
CA VAL A 265 0.77 -11.13 -29.68
C VAL A 265 2.07 -10.82 -28.97
N LEU A 266 2.00 -10.13 -27.84
CA LEU A 266 3.14 -9.86 -26.96
C LEU A 266 3.51 -11.15 -26.21
N GLU A 267 4.80 -11.51 -26.20
CA GLU A 267 5.28 -12.60 -25.35
C GLU A 267 5.05 -12.25 -23.89
N TRP A 268 4.45 -13.15 -23.12
CA TRP A 268 4.04 -12.86 -21.74
C TRP A 268 4.59 -13.88 -20.75
N PRO A 269 5.15 -13.46 -19.61
CA PRO A 269 5.55 -14.38 -18.55
C PRO A 269 4.34 -14.84 -17.74
N SER A 270 4.18 -16.15 -17.56
CA SER A 270 3.09 -16.73 -16.76
C SER A 270 3.06 -16.22 -15.31
N GLN A 271 1.88 -16.19 -14.69
CA GLN A 271 1.65 -15.72 -13.31
C GLN A 271 2.15 -14.29 -13.02
N SER A 272 1.97 -13.39 -13.97
CA SER A 272 2.48 -12.01 -13.87
C SER A 272 1.38 -10.94 -13.93
N PRO A 273 0.35 -10.98 -13.06
CA PRO A 273 -0.70 -9.97 -13.07
C PRO A 273 -0.16 -8.57 -12.71
N ASP A 274 0.88 -8.48 -11.88
CA ASP A 274 1.56 -7.22 -11.54
C ASP A 274 2.22 -6.53 -12.75
N LEU A 275 2.58 -7.30 -13.77
CA LEU A 275 3.08 -6.77 -15.04
C LEU A 275 1.94 -6.30 -15.95
N ASN A 276 0.69 -6.72 -15.75
CA ASN A 276 -0.43 -6.27 -16.58
C ASN A 276 -1.03 -4.97 -15.99
N PRO A 277 -0.96 -3.82 -16.68
CA PRO A 277 -1.45 -2.56 -16.13
C PRO A 277 -2.98 -2.51 -16.04
N ILE A 278 -3.71 -3.41 -16.72
CA ILE A 278 -5.18 -3.47 -16.64
C ILE A 278 -5.68 -3.84 -15.24
N GLU A 279 -4.85 -4.52 -14.43
CA GLU A 279 -5.18 -4.82 -13.03
C GLU A 279 -5.38 -3.54 -12.20
N ASN A 280 -4.68 -2.46 -12.56
CA ASN A 280 -4.91 -1.15 -11.95
C ASN A 280 -6.26 -0.55 -12.36
N LEU A 281 -6.66 -0.72 -13.63
CA LEU A 281 -8.00 -0.31 -14.09
C LEU A 281 -9.08 -1.13 -13.41
N TRP A 282 -8.91 -2.44 -13.25
CA TRP A 282 -9.85 -3.27 -12.52
C TRP A 282 -10.03 -2.84 -11.08
N ARG A 283 -8.93 -2.47 -10.41
CA ARG A 283 -9.00 -1.92 -9.06
C ARG A 283 -9.79 -0.61 -9.03
N GLU A 284 -9.53 0.32 -9.94
CA GLU A 284 -10.26 1.59 -10.02
C GLU A 284 -11.74 1.37 -10.31
N LEU A 285 -12.07 0.52 -11.29
CA LEU A 285 -13.45 0.16 -11.61
C LEU A 285 -14.17 -0.43 -10.40
N LYS A 286 -13.56 -1.39 -9.70
CA LYS A 286 -14.11 -1.97 -8.46
C LYS A 286 -14.42 -0.90 -7.42
N VAL A 287 -13.51 0.06 -7.21
CA VAL A 287 -13.73 1.19 -6.28
C VAL A 287 -14.90 2.07 -6.71
N ARG A 288 -15.00 2.43 -8.00
CA ARG A 288 -16.10 3.24 -8.53
C ARG A 288 -17.46 2.53 -8.43
N VAL A 289 -17.52 1.27 -8.84
CA VAL A 289 -18.73 0.43 -8.75
C VAL A 289 -19.19 0.29 -7.30
N ALA A 290 -18.28 0.04 -6.36
CA ALA A 290 -18.63 -0.10 -4.95
C ALA A 290 -19.14 1.19 -4.29
N LYS A 291 -18.75 2.37 -4.80
CA LYS A 291 -19.33 3.65 -4.36
C LYS A 291 -20.80 3.78 -4.74
N ARG A 292 -21.20 3.21 -5.88
CA ARG A 292 -22.59 3.26 -6.39
C ARG A 292 -23.53 2.21 -5.80
N GLN A 293 -22.98 1.21 -5.11
CA GLN A 293 -23.74 0.20 -4.35
C GLN A 293 -24.80 -0.54 -5.20
N PRO A 294 -24.37 -1.31 -6.21
CA PRO A 294 -25.29 -2.09 -7.05
C PRO A 294 -26.13 -3.05 -6.21
N ARG A 295 -27.41 -3.19 -6.56
CA ARG A 295 -28.37 -4.01 -5.79
C ARG A 295 -28.61 -5.40 -6.37
N ASN A 296 -28.35 -5.60 -7.65
CA ASN A 296 -28.50 -6.87 -8.35
C ASN A 296 -27.47 -7.00 -9.49
N LEU A 297 -27.40 -8.16 -10.15
CA LEU A 297 -26.39 -8.42 -11.17
C LEU A 297 -26.56 -7.61 -12.46
N ASN A 298 -27.78 -7.26 -12.84
CA ASN A 298 -28.02 -6.44 -14.04
C ASN A 298 -27.61 -4.98 -13.78
N ASP A 299 -27.95 -4.48 -12.60
CA ASP A 299 -27.50 -3.18 -12.12
C ASP A 299 -25.98 -3.13 -12.00
N LEU A 300 -25.36 -4.20 -11.47
CA LEU A 300 -23.90 -4.34 -11.41
C LEU A 300 -23.25 -4.25 -12.81
N GLU A 301 -23.78 -4.97 -13.80
CA GLU A 301 -23.27 -4.93 -15.18
C GLU A 301 -23.41 -3.52 -15.77
N LYS A 302 -24.57 -2.89 -15.62
CA LYS A 302 -24.83 -1.54 -16.12
C LYS A 302 -23.88 -0.53 -15.51
N ILE A 303 -23.72 -0.55 -14.18
CA ILE A 303 -22.81 0.34 -13.47
C ILE A 303 -21.36 0.09 -13.91
N CYS A 304 -20.95 -1.17 -14.12
CA CYS A 304 -19.60 -1.47 -14.60
C CYS A 304 -19.33 -0.82 -15.96
N LYS A 305 -20.27 -0.92 -16.91
CA LYS A 305 -20.15 -0.30 -18.23
C LYS A 305 -20.09 1.23 -18.13
N GLU A 306 -21.02 1.83 -17.38
CA GLU A 306 -21.05 3.29 -17.18
C GLU A 306 -19.78 3.83 -16.51
N GLU A 307 -19.25 3.15 -15.50
CA GLU A 307 -18.04 3.60 -14.80
C GLU A 307 -16.76 3.34 -15.60
N TRP A 308 -16.76 2.32 -16.46
CA TRP A 308 -15.68 2.02 -17.39
C TRP A 308 -15.53 3.07 -18.48
N ASP A 309 -16.65 3.52 -19.05
CA ASP A 309 -16.66 4.59 -20.07
C ASP A 309 -16.25 5.95 -19.48
N LYS A 310 -16.42 6.14 -18.16
CA LYS A 310 -15.97 7.33 -17.43
C LYS A 310 -14.50 7.27 -17.00
N ILE A 311 -13.75 6.21 -17.31
CA ILE A 311 -12.31 6.16 -16.99
C ILE A 311 -11.59 7.14 -17.92
N PRO A 312 -10.91 8.16 -17.38
CA PRO A 312 -10.25 9.17 -18.21
C PRO A 312 -9.09 8.54 -19.03
N PRO A 313 -8.94 8.89 -20.31
CA PRO A 313 -7.80 8.46 -21.13
C PRO A 313 -6.44 8.80 -20.50
N GLU A 314 -6.32 9.91 -19.78
CA GLU A 314 -5.10 10.33 -19.10
C GLU A 314 -4.66 9.32 -18.04
N MET A 315 -5.62 8.66 -17.36
CA MET A 315 -5.31 7.59 -16.41
C MET A 315 -4.68 6.40 -17.12
N CYS A 316 -5.21 6.05 -18.30
CA CYS A 316 -4.68 4.96 -19.12
C CYS A 316 -3.27 5.27 -19.64
N ALA A 317 -3.06 6.48 -20.17
CA ALA A 317 -1.76 6.96 -20.62
C ALA A 317 -0.71 6.91 -19.49
N ASN A 318 -1.07 7.40 -18.30
CA ASN A 318 -0.18 7.38 -17.14
C ASN A 318 0.24 5.97 -16.69
N LEU A 319 -0.66 4.99 -16.80
CA LEU A 319 -0.34 3.61 -16.45
C LEU A 319 0.66 2.98 -17.43
N VAL A 320 0.58 3.34 -18.71
CA VAL A 320 1.50 2.88 -19.75
C VAL A 320 2.82 3.63 -19.69
N ALA A 321 2.83 4.95 -19.49
CA ALA A 321 4.07 5.74 -19.35
C ALA A 321 4.93 5.25 -18.16
N ASN A 322 4.29 4.80 -17.08
CA ASN A 322 5.01 4.25 -15.92
C ASN A 322 5.36 2.75 -16.05
N TYR A 323 5.19 2.14 -17.23
CA TYR A 323 5.40 0.70 -17.40
C TYR A 323 6.84 0.26 -17.11
N LYS A 324 7.83 1.05 -17.54
CA LYS A 324 9.26 0.79 -17.29
C LYS A 324 9.60 0.64 -15.80
N LYS A 325 8.89 1.34 -14.92
CA LYS A 325 9.05 1.19 -13.46
C LYS A 325 8.66 -0.21 -12.97
N ARG A 326 7.69 -0.86 -13.62
CA ARG A 326 7.31 -2.25 -13.30
C ARG A 326 8.44 -3.21 -13.66
N LEU A 327 9.01 -3.07 -14.86
CA LEU A 327 10.13 -3.91 -15.30
C LEU A 327 11.36 -3.73 -14.41
N THR A 328 11.69 -2.47 -14.08
CA THR A 328 12.78 -2.14 -13.14
C THR A 328 12.55 -2.78 -11.77
N SER A 329 11.31 -2.77 -11.29
CA SER A 329 10.94 -3.39 -10.01
C SER A 329 11.08 -4.91 -10.06
N VAL A 330 10.72 -5.57 -11.16
CA VAL A 330 10.93 -7.02 -11.34
C VAL A 330 12.41 -7.36 -11.25
N ILE A 331 13.27 -6.62 -11.95
CA ILE A 331 14.72 -6.84 -11.93
C ILE A 331 15.30 -6.61 -10.52
N ALA A 332 14.92 -5.49 -9.87
CA ALA A 332 15.40 -5.16 -8.53
C ALA A 332 15.01 -6.21 -7.48
N ASN A 333 13.85 -6.86 -7.65
CA ASN A 333 13.37 -7.93 -6.76
C ASN A 333 13.80 -9.33 -7.20
N LYS A 334 14.62 -9.46 -8.25
CA LYS A 334 15.11 -10.74 -8.80
C LYS A 334 13.98 -11.67 -9.29
N GLY A 335 12.94 -11.09 -9.90
CA GLY A 335 11.85 -11.80 -10.60
C GLY A 335 10.49 -11.67 -9.95
#